data_AF-A0A075MK85-F1
#
_entry.id   AF-A0A075MK85-F1
#
_cell.length_a   1.000
_cell.length_b   1.000
_cell.length_c   1.000
_cell.angle_alpha   90.00
_cell.angle_beta   90.00
_cell.angle_gamma   90.00
#
_symmetry.space_group_name_H-M   'P 1'
#
loop_
_entity.id
_entity.type
_entity.pdbx_description
1 polymer ?
#
loop_
_entity_poly.entity_id
_entity_poly.type
_entity_poly.pdbx_seq_one_letter_code
_entity_poly.pdbx_strand_id
1 'polypeptide(L)'
;MNRIKYTIKFWLNLLLASAISAAIPFGESVIFKSLFFVLTVIFAANILILITKRLHDINLSSWWVLLTFIPLIGTIFSFILWVFPGTKNENRFGLPPAKASKLEYAFAVLIIIFMTLFFIVILFILYFSSLYTPIDKLSISNNL
;
A
#
# COMPACT_ATOMS: atom_id res chain seq x y z
N MET A 1 -18.95 -7.48 -1.60
CA MET A 1 -18.63 -6.17 -2.21
C MET A 1 -17.71 -6.43 -3.40
N ASN A 2 -17.85 -5.69 -4.50
CA ASN A 2 -17.14 -5.99 -5.75
C ASN A 2 -15.62 -5.77 -5.62
N ARG A 3 -14.79 -6.60 -6.29
CA ARG A 3 -13.32 -6.57 -6.19
C ARG A 3 -12.73 -5.18 -6.44
N ILE A 4 -13.34 -4.44 -7.36
CA ILE A 4 -12.90 -3.10 -7.72
C ILE A 4 -13.12 -2.10 -6.57
N LYS A 5 -14.19 -2.25 -5.81
CA LYS A 5 -14.43 -1.42 -4.63
C LYS A 5 -13.39 -1.68 -3.54
N TYR A 6 -12.88 -2.91 -3.42
CA TYR A 6 -11.76 -3.21 -2.54
C TYR A 6 -10.47 -2.56 -3.03
N THR A 7 -10.17 -2.67 -4.33
CA THR A 7 -9.00 -2.04 -4.94
C THR A 7 -9.01 -0.53 -4.72
N ILE A 8 -10.13 0.14 -5.03
CA ILE A 8 -10.30 1.59 -4.81
C ILE A 8 -10.12 1.95 -3.33
N LYS A 9 -10.79 1.23 -2.42
CA LYS A 9 -10.66 1.49 -0.98
C LYS A 9 -9.24 1.29 -0.49
N PHE A 10 -8.55 0.25 -0.93
CA PHE A 10 -7.18 -0.03 -0.55
C PHE A 10 -6.24 1.10 -0.98
N TRP A 11 -6.28 1.47 -2.25
CA TRP A 11 -5.42 2.53 -2.77
C TRP A 11 -5.73 3.89 -2.17
N LEU A 12 -7.00 4.21 -1.94
CA LEU A 12 -7.41 5.43 -1.24
C LEU A 12 -6.86 5.46 0.20
N ASN A 13 -6.99 4.36 0.96
CA ASN A 13 -6.44 4.29 2.31
C ASN A 13 -4.92 4.37 2.32
N LEU A 14 -4.24 3.78 1.32
CA LEU A 14 -2.78 3.86 1.18
C LEU A 14 -2.30 5.27 0.89
N LEU A 15 -2.98 5.98 -0.03
CA LEU A 15 -2.67 7.37 -0.37
C LEU A 15 -2.92 8.31 0.83
N LEU A 16 -4.00 8.10 1.57
CA LEU A 16 -4.28 8.88 2.78
C LEU A 16 -3.26 8.60 3.87
N ALA A 17 -2.90 7.34 4.10
CA ALA A 17 -1.87 6.97 5.09
C ALA A 17 -0.51 7.61 4.76
N SER A 18 -0.10 7.59 3.49
CA SER A 18 1.17 8.18 3.06
C SER A 18 1.17 9.70 3.15
N ALA A 19 0.08 10.37 2.75
CA ALA A 19 -0.06 11.82 2.87
C ALA A 19 -0.04 12.29 4.33
N ILE A 20 -0.77 11.59 5.21
CA ILE A 20 -0.78 11.87 6.66
C ILE A 20 0.60 11.64 7.26
N SER A 21 1.25 10.52 6.92
CA SER A 21 2.60 10.24 7.42
C SER A 21 3.63 11.28 6.95
N ALA A 22 3.50 11.77 5.72
CA ALA A 22 4.36 12.81 5.17
C ALA A 22 4.17 14.17 5.86
N ALA A 23 3.00 14.42 6.49
CA ALA A 23 2.74 15.65 7.22
C ALA A 23 3.42 15.69 8.61
N ILE A 24 3.79 14.53 9.19
CA ILE A 24 4.37 14.42 10.55
C ILE A 24 5.61 15.31 10.75
N PRO A 25 6.59 15.36 9.83
CA PRO A 25 7.80 16.18 10.00
C PRO A 25 7.55 17.69 9.99
N PHE A 26 6.38 18.15 9.52
CA PHE A 26 6.07 19.59 9.40
C PHE A 26 5.55 20.22 10.70
N GLY A 27 5.10 19.41 11.67
CA GLY A 27 4.61 19.92 12.95
C GLY A 27 5.56 19.60 14.07
N GLU A 28 5.88 20.60 14.90
CA GLU A 28 6.85 20.42 16.00
C GLU A 28 6.21 19.97 17.31
N SER A 29 4.92 20.25 17.51
CA SER A 29 4.24 19.94 18.77
C SER A 29 4.03 18.44 18.95
N VAL A 30 4.22 17.96 20.19
CA VAL A 30 3.99 16.55 20.56
C VAL A 30 2.55 16.13 20.27
N ILE A 31 1.59 17.03 20.51
CA ILE A 31 0.16 16.79 20.25
C ILE A 31 -0.09 16.57 18.75
N PHE A 32 0.52 17.38 17.88
CA PHE A 32 0.41 17.24 16.43
C PHE A 32 1.00 15.90 15.97
N LYS A 33 2.24 15.59 16.36
CA LYS A 33 2.90 14.33 15.96
C LYS A 33 2.11 13.11 16.44
N SER A 34 1.59 13.14 17.67
CA SER A 34 0.80 12.04 18.24
C SER A 34 -0.53 11.85 17.50
N LEU A 35 -1.24 12.94 17.17
CA LEU A 35 -2.49 12.86 16.42
C LEU A 35 -2.28 12.24 15.03
N PHE A 36 -1.27 12.71 14.29
CA PHE A 36 -0.99 12.19 12.96
C PHE A 36 -0.51 10.74 13.00
N PHE A 37 0.27 10.35 14.01
CA PHE A 37 0.65 8.96 14.23
C PHE A 37 -0.58 8.05 14.43
N VAL A 38 -1.52 8.44 15.29
CA VAL A 38 -2.76 7.68 15.52
C VAL A 38 -3.57 7.56 14.22
N LEU A 39 -3.69 8.63 13.46
CA LEU A 39 -4.37 8.60 12.15
C LEU A 39 -3.68 7.61 11.20
N THR A 40 -2.35 7.66 11.08
CA THR A 40 -1.59 6.71 10.27
C THR A 40 -1.87 5.27 10.68
N VAL A 41 -1.90 4.96 11.99
CA VAL A 41 -2.21 3.62 12.50
C VAL A 41 -3.64 3.19 12.12
N ILE A 42 -4.63 4.08 12.20
CA ILE A 42 -6.02 3.79 11.81
C ILE A 42 -6.10 3.42 10.32
N PHE A 43 -5.47 4.21 9.45
CA PHE A 43 -5.46 3.90 8.01
C PHE A 43 -4.68 2.62 7.70
N ALA A 44 -3.56 2.37 8.38
CA ALA A 44 -2.81 1.12 8.25
C ALA A 44 -3.64 -0.11 8.68
N ALA A 45 -4.40 -0.01 9.78
CA ALA A 45 -5.30 -1.08 10.21
C ALA A 45 -6.41 -1.35 9.17
N ASN A 46 -6.98 -0.30 8.57
CA ASN A 46 -7.98 -0.44 7.51
C ASN A 46 -7.40 -1.16 6.28
N ILE A 47 -6.15 -0.88 5.91
CA ILE A 47 -5.45 -1.57 4.82
C ILE A 47 -5.36 -3.07 5.11
N LEU A 48 -4.92 -3.47 6.31
CA LEU A 48 -4.81 -4.89 6.71
C LEU A 48 -6.17 -5.61 6.67
N ILE A 49 -7.25 -4.94 7.11
CA ILE A 49 -8.61 -5.49 7.04
C ILE A 49 -9.04 -5.74 5.60
N LEU A 50 -8.74 -4.82 4.68
CA LEU A 50 -9.07 -4.97 3.26
C LEU A 50 -8.31 -6.13 2.61
N ILE A 51 -7.02 -6.27 2.91
CA ILE A 51 -6.19 -7.39 2.43
C ILE A 51 -6.74 -8.72 2.97
N THR A 52 -7.08 -8.78 4.25
CA THR A 52 -7.68 -9.98 4.87
C THR A 52 -8.99 -10.37 4.21
N LYS A 53 -9.88 -9.41 3.94
CA LYS A 53 -11.13 -9.66 3.20
C LYS A 53 -10.83 -10.17 1.78
N ARG A 54 -9.85 -9.59 1.10
CA ARG A 54 -9.47 -10.03 -0.25
C ARG A 54 -8.86 -11.43 -0.27
N LEU A 55 -8.10 -11.81 0.76
CA LEU A 55 -7.59 -13.18 0.94
C LEU A 55 -8.73 -14.18 1.13
N HIS A 56 -9.74 -13.83 1.94
CA HIS A 56 -10.94 -14.65 2.09
C HIS A 56 -11.72 -14.78 0.78
N ASP A 57 -11.82 -13.72 -0.01
CA ASP A 57 -12.47 -13.75 -1.33
C ASP A 57 -11.77 -14.69 -2.34
N ILE A 58 -10.50 -15.07 -2.12
CA ILE A 58 -9.76 -16.07 -2.91
C ILE A 58 -9.58 -17.41 -2.17
N ASN A 59 -10.33 -17.64 -1.09
CA ASN A 59 -10.24 -18.85 -0.25
C ASN A 59 -8.85 -19.10 0.36
N LEU A 60 -8.03 -18.06 0.56
CA LEU A 60 -6.77 -18.15 1.29
C LEU A 60 -6.96 -17.73 2.77
N SER A 61 -6.09 -18.24 3.64
CA SER A 61 -6.09 -17.90 5.07
C SER A 61 -5.59 -16.47 5.31
N SER A 62 -6.13 -15.77 6.31
CA SER A 62 -5.67 -14.42 6.70
C SER A 62 -4.19 -14.34 7.05
N TRP A 63 -3.56 -15.45 7.44
CA TRP A 63 -2.13 -15.53 7.76
C TRP A 63 -1.22 -15.02 6.65
N TRP A 64 -1.67 -15.09 5.39
CA TRP A 64 -0.92 -14.55 4.25
C TRP A 64 -0.76 -13.01 4.30
N VAL A 65 -1.57 -12.31 5.10
CA VAL A 65 -1.39 -10.86 5.34
C VAL A 65 -0.02 -10.56 5.96
N LEU A 66 0.59 -11.51 6.68
CA LEU A 66 1.92 -11.29 7.28
C LEU A 66 3.01 -11.03 6.23
N LEU A 67 2.84 -11.51 4.99
CA LEU A 67 3.77 -11.21 3.91
C LEU A 67 3.86 -9.71 3.59
N THR A 68 2.82 -8.93 3.91
CA THR A 68 2.80 -7.49 3.63
C THR A 68 3.77 -6.69 4.50
N PHE A 69 4.28 -7.27 5.58
CA PHE A 69 5.29 -6.64 6.44
C PHE A 69 6.72 -6.75 5.89
N ILE A 70 6.94 -7.61 4.89
CA ILE A 70 8.23 -7.71 4.21
C ILE A 70 8.20 -6.71 3.03
N PRO A 71 9.06 -5.68 2.97
CA PRO A 71 8.88 -4.59 2.00
C PRO A 71 8.80 -5.06 0.54
N LEU A 72 9.76 -5.87 0.09
CA LEU A 72 9.78 -6.32 -1.31
C LEU A 72 8.72 -7.39 -1.60
N ILE A 73 8.65 -8.41 -0.76
CA ILE A 73 7.71 -9.53 -0.93
C ILE A 73 6.27 -9.05 -0.76
N GLY A 74 6.02 -8.19 0.21
CA GLY A 74 4.72 -7.62 0.53
C GLY A 74 4.18 -6.72 -0.57
N THR A 75 5.03 -5.92 -1.21
CA THR A 75 4.62 -5.13 -2.38
C THR A 75 4.23 -6.01 -3.55
N ILE A 76 5.07 -7.00 -3.89
CA ILE A 76 4.79 -7.95 -4.98
C ILE A 76 3.52 -8.75 -4.68
N PHE A 77 3.40 -9.27 -3.47
CA PHE A 77 2.25 -10.05 -3.01
C PHE A 77 0.95 -9.24 -3.06
N SER A 78 0.98 -8.00 -2.54
CA SER A 78 -0.18 -7.09 -2.60
C SER A 78 -0.57 -6.80 -4.04
N PHE A 79 0.39 -6.57 -4.93
CA PHE A 79 0.13 -6.34 -6.34
C PHE A 79 -0.58 -7.54 -6.98
N ILE A 80 -0.07 -8.75 -6.76
CA ILE A 80 -0.69 -9.99 -7.25
C ILE A 80 -2.13 -10.11 -6.73
N LEU A 81 -2.37 -9.85 -5.44
CA LEU A 81 -3.68 -9.95 -4.81
C LEU A 81 -4.76 -9.08 -5.48
N TRP A 82 -4.36 -7.94 -6.02
CA TRP A 82 -5.26 -6.99 -6.70
C TRP A 82 -5.54 -7.36 -8.15
N VAL A 83 -4.63 -8.06 -8.82
CA VAL A 83 -4.78 -8.53 -10.20
C VAL A 83 -5.47 -9.90 -10.25
N PHE A 84 -5.23 -10.75 -9.26
CA PHE A 84 -5.72 -12.13 -9.26
C PHE A 84 -7.26 -12.16 -9.21
N PRO A 85 -7.93 -12.99 -10.03
CA PRO A 85 -9.38 -13.12 -9.99
C PRO A 85 -9.85 -13.77 -8.67
N GLY A 86 -11.02 -13.35 -8.18
CA GLY A 86 -11.72 -14.03 -7.08
C GLY A 86 -12.24 -15.41 -7.48
N THR A 87 -12.72 -16.20 -6.51
CA THR A 87 -13.40 -17.47 -6.81
C THR A 87 -14.70 -17.20 -7.59
N LYS A 88 -14.90 -17.94 -8.68
CA LYS A 88 -16.09 -17.80 -9.55
C LYS A 88 -17.36 -18.42 -8.97
N ASN A 89 -17.17 -19.42 -8.10
CA ASN A 89 -18.24 -20.15 -7.45
C ASN A 89 -18.47 -19.61 -6.02
N GLU A 90 -19.58 -20.01 -5.42
CA GLU A 90 -19.85 -19.78 -4.00
C GLU A 90 -18.64 -20.21 -3.17
N ASN A 91 -18.22 -19.33 -2.25
CA ASN A 91 -17.12 -19.64 -1.35
C ASN A 91 -17.66 -19.83 0.07
N ARG A 92 -16.81 -20.35 0.97
CA ARG A 92 -17.15 -20.55 2.40
C ARG A 92 -17.51 -19.26 3.16
N PHE A 93 -17.37 -18.11 2.52
CA PHE A 93 -17.60 -16.77 3.07
C PHE A 93 -18.81 -16.05 2.41
N GLY A 94 -19.52 -16.70 1.48
CA GLY A 94 -20.77 -16.22 0.89
C GLY A 94 -20.82 -16.23 -0.64
N LEU A 95 -21.88 -15.59 -1.16
CA LEU A 95 -22.15 -15.48 -2.59
C LEU A 95 -21.12 -14.60 -3.32
N PRO A 96 -20.80 -14.92 -4.59
CA PRO A 96 -19.90 -14.10 -5.38
C PRO A 96 -20.46 -12.67 -5.53
N PRO A 97 -19.61 -11.62 -5.43
CA PRO A 97 -20.08 -10.26 -5.54
C PRO A 97 -20.55 -9.92 -6.96
N ALA A 98 -21.50 -8.99 -7.08
CA ALA A 98 -22.00 -8.48 -8.36
C ALA A 98 -20.87 -8.00 -9.29
N LYS A 99 -21.04 -8.22 -10.60
CA LYS A 99 -20.08 -7.80 -11.64
C LYS A 99 -19.80 -6.29 -11.56
N ALA A 100 -18.55 -5.93 -11.82
CA ALA A 100 -18.14 -4.55 -11.97
C ALA A 100 -18.63 -3.91 -13.25
N SER A 101 -18.95 -2.62 -13.17
CA SER A 101 -19.23 -1.81 -14.34
C SER A 101 -17.94 -1.59 -15.15
N LYS A 102 -18.07 -1.32 -16.45
CA LYS A 102 -16.90 -1.04 -17.32
C LYS A 102 -16.07 0.15 -16.82
N LEU A 103 -16.73 1.16 -16.25
CA LEU A 103 -16.09 2.33 -15.67
C LEU A 103 -15.23 1.95 -14.45
N GLU A 104 -15.77 1.12 -13.55
CA GLU A 104 -15.01 0.61 -12.41
C GLU A 104 -13.73 -0.11 -12.88
N TYR A 105 -13.78 -0.90 -13.96
CA TYR A 105 -12.60 -1.53 -14.55
C TYR A 105 -11.58 -0.54 -15.10
N ALA A 106 -12.02 0.45 -15.86
CA ALA A 106 -11.13 1.47 -16.43
C ALA A 106 -10.39 2.23 -15.33
N PHE A 107 -11.10 2.64 -14.27
CA PHE A 107 -10.50 3.27 -13.10
C PHE A 107 -9.49 2.36 -12.39
N ALA A 108 -9.81 1.08 -12.20
CA ALA A 108 -8.88 0.14 -11.57
C ALA A 108 -7.57 -0.01 -12.37
N VAL A 109 -7.65 -0.12 -13.70
CA VAL A 109 -6.46 -0.24 -14.56
C VAL A 109 -5.61 1.04 -14.51
N LEU A 110 -6.23 2.22 -14.60
CA LEU A 110 -5.53 3.50 -14.50
C LEU A 110 -4.80 3.65 -13.15
N ILE A 111 -5.44 3.26 -12.05
CA ILE A 111 -4.85 3.29 -10.70
C ILE A 111 -3.65 2.34 -10.62
N ILE A 112 -3.76 1.13 -11.17
CA ILE A 112 -2.66 0.16 -11.17
C ILE A 112 -1.45 0.68 -11.95
N ILE A 113 -1.68 1.27 -13.13
CA ILE A 113 -0.61 1.87 -13.94
C ILE A 113 0.05 3.01 -13.17
N PHE A 114 -0.74 3.94 -12.64
CA PHE A 114 -0.24 5.09 -11.87
C PHE A 114 0.59 4.64 -10.65
N MET A 115 0.15 3.61 -9.93
CA MET A 115 0.87 3.08 -8.77
C MET A 115 2.16 2.35 -9.14
N THR A 116 2.17 1.64 -10.26
CA THR A 116 3.39 0.99 -10.78
C THR A 116 4.43 2.05 -11.14
N LEU A 117 4.00 3.12 -11.80
CA LEU A 117 4.86 4.27 -12.11
C LEU A 117 5.35 4.97 -10.84
N PHE A 118 4.46 5.22 -9.88
CA PHE A 118 4.81 5.87 -8.61
C PHE A 118 5.86 5.07 -7.82
N PHE A 119 5.71 3.74 -7.75
CA PHE A 119 6.67 2.87 -7.09
C PHE A 119 8.03 2.87 -7.80
N ILE A 120 8.05 2.82 -9.14
CA ILE A 120 9.28 2.94 -9.93
C ILE A 120 9.96 4.30 -9.67
N VAL A 121 9.19 5.38 -9.59
CA VAL A 121 9.70 6.72 -9.29
C VAL A 121 10.31 6.77 -7.88
N ILE A 122 9.68 6.17 -6.87
CA ILE A 122 10.26 6.08 -5.53
C ILE A 122 11.58 5.31 -5.56
N LEU A 123 11.62 4.14 -6.21
CA LEU A 123 12.85 3.36 -6.34
C LEU A 123 13.96 4.16 -7.05
N PHE A 124 13.59 4.89 -8.09
CA PHE A 124 14.51 5.77 -8.82
C PHE A 124 15.05 6.89 -7.93
N ILE A 125 14.19 7.56 -7.15
CA ILE A 125 14.57 8.60 -6.19
C ILE A 125 15.50 8.05 -5.12
N LEU A 126 15.19 6.88 -4.55
CA LEU A 126 16.03 6.24 -3.54
C LEU A 126 17.40 5.84 -4.11
N TYR A 127 17.43 5.30 -5.33
CA TYR A 127 18.66 4.96 -6.04
C TYR A 127 19.52 6.20 -6.29
N PHE A 128 18.94 7.26 -6.83
CA PHE A 128 19.64 8.54 -7.05
C PHE A 128 20.12 9.12 -5.71
N SER A 129 19.27 9.20 -4.69
CA SER A 129 19.67 9.70 -3.36
C SER A 129 20.85 8.95 -2.77
N SER A 130 20.99 7.64 -3.03
CA SER A 130 22.14 6.84 -2.60
C SER A 130 23.41 7.13 -3.39
N LEU A 131 23.31 7.65 -4.61
CA LEU A 131 24.46 8.11 -5.39
C LEU A 131 24.96 9.49 -4.95
N TYR A 132 24.05 10.33 -4.43
CA TYR A 132 24.37 11.67 -3.93
C TYR A 132 24.60 11.73 -2.42
N THR A 133 24.54 10.61 -1.67
CA THR A 133 25.06 10.60 -0.30
C THR A 133 26.56 10.87 -0.36
N PRO A 134 27.02 12.03 0.11
CA PRO A 134 28.38 12.45 -0.17
C PRO A 134 29.38 11.58 0.60
N ILE A 135 30.36 11.05 -0.13
CA ILE A 135 31.58 10.40 0.38
C ILE A 135 32.35 11.35 1.34
N ASP A 136 32.03 12.65 1.32
CA ASP A 136 32.64 13.73 2.08
C ASP A 136 32.58 13.56 3.62
N LYS A 137 31.65 12.74 4.15
CA LYS A 137 31.64 12.46 5.60
C LYS A 137 32.83 11.60 6.06
N LEU A 138 33.43 10.81 5.15
CA LEU A 138 34.62 10.00 5.45
C LEU A 138 35.93 10.81 5.34
N SER A 139 35.99 11.87 4.53
CA SER A 139 37.18 12.72 4.42
C SER A 139 37.31 13.72 5.57
N ILE A 140 36.19 14.18 6.13
CA ILE A 140 36.19 15.09 7.30
C ILE A 140 36.49 14.33 8.60
N SER A 141 36.06 13.07 8.71
CA SER A 141 36.35 12.21 9.88
C SER A 141 37.81 11.75 9.97
N ASN A 142 38.53 11.69 8.85
CA ASN A 142 39.94 11.27 8.82
C ASN A 142 40.91 12.45 8.99
N ASN A 143 40.40 13.68 9.05
CA ASN A 143 41.15 14.93 9.22
C ASN A 143 40.87 15.63 10.57
N LEU A 144 40.20 14.93 11.49
CA LEU A 144 39.98 15.31 12.90
C LEU A 144 40.55 14.21 13.80
#